data_AF-A0A9W2W0H6-F1
#
_entry.id   AF-A0A9W2W0H6-F1
#
_cell.length_a   1.000
_cell.length_b   1.000
_cell.length_c   1.000
_cell.angle_alpha   90.00
_cell.angle_beta   90.00
_cell.angle_gamma   90.00
#
_symmetry.space_group_name_H-M   'P 1'
#
loop_
_entity.id
_entity.type
_entity.pdbx_description
1 polymer ?
#
loop_
_entity_poly.entity_id
_entity_poly.type
_entity_poly.pdbx_seq_one_letter_code
_entity_poly.pdbx_strand_id
1 'polypeptide(L)'
;MYNEQYTFVRDMPCSVGEEEWTTAPVPQTITKLFQSGNWTMENPSPACQCSSDKIKKMLPVCPLGAGGLPPPQEEHVSGHYCVHLCCL
;
A
#
# COMPACT_ATOMS: atom_id res chain seq x y z
N MET A 1 26.48 -10.12 -13.78
CA MET A 1 25.69 -10.27 -15.03
C MET A 1 24.74 -11.46 -14.86
N TYR A 2 23.75 -11.51 -13.97
CA TYR A 2 22.86 -10.49 -13.43
C TYR A 2 23.08 -10.30 -11.93
N ASN A 3 23.04 -9.06 -11.49
CA ASN A 3 23.46 -8.63 -10.17
C ASN A 3 22.28 -8.75 -9.20
N GLU A 4 22.60 -9.31 -8.03
CA GLU A 4 21.88 -9.27 -6.74
C GLU A 4 20.39 -8.93 -6.83
N GLN A 5 19.64 -10.02 -6.97
CA GLN A 5 18.22 -10.16 -6.75
C GLN A 5 17.75 -9.28 -5.59
N TYR A 6 17.01 -8.22 -5.93
CA TYR A 6 16.23 -7.35 -5.05
C TYR A 6 15.65 -8.15 -3.86
N THR A 7 16.34 -8.14 -2.72
CA THR A 7 15.91 -8.86 -1.52
C THR A 7 14.84 -8.01 -0.84
N PHE A 8 13.58 -8.38 -1.03
CA PHE A 8 12.49 -7.89 -0.17
C PHE A 8 12.70 -8.52 1.22
N VAL A 9 13.48 -7.87 2.07
CA VAL A 9 13.79 -8.34 3.43
C VAL A 9 12.55 -8.10 4.29
N ARG A 10 11.66 -9.10 4.29
CA ARG A 10 10.41 -9.12 5.05
C ARG A 10 10.63 -9.24 6.56
N ASP A 11 11.86 -9.61 6.96
CA ASP A 11 12.24 -9.97 8.34
C ASP A 11 13.23 -8.97 8.96
N MET A 12 13.33 -7.75 8.45
CA MET A 12 14.00 -6.68 9.18
C MET A 12 13.00 -6.11 10.19
N PRO A 13 13.12 -6.41 11.49
CA PRO A 13 12.18 -5.88 12.47
C PRO A 13 12.29 -4.36 12.47
N CYS A 14 11.14 -3.69 12.40
CA CYS A 14 11.07 -2.27 12.71
C CYS A 14 11.47 -2.10 14.18
N SER A 15 12.69 -1.63 14.42
CA SER A 15 13.01 -1.05 15.71
C SER A 15 12.14 0.20 15.83
N VAL A 16 11.23 0.21 16.81
CA VAL A 16 10.51 1.43 17.19
C VAL A 16 11.58 2.48 17.50
N GLY A 17 11.85 3.34 16.53
CA GLY A 17 12.71 4.49 16.72
C GLY A 17 12.02 5.48 17.64
N GLU A 18 12.76 6.48 18.12
CA GLU A 18 12.15 7.62 18.80
C GLU A 18 11.45 8.58 17.82
N GLU A 19 11.51 8.27 16.52
CA GLU A 19 10.91 9.06 15.45
C GLU A 19 9.39 8.86 15.36
N GLU A 20 8.67 9.92 15.01
CA GLU A 20 7.21 9.91 14.93
C GLU A 20 6.74 9.27 13.61
N TRP A 21 5.78 8.35 13.71
CA TRP A 21 5.13 7.76 12.54
C TRP A 21 4.37 8.83 11.74
N THR A 22 4.59 8.88 10.43
CA THR A 22 3.92 9.85 9.55
C THR A 22 3.25 9.19 8.37
N THR A 23 2.10 9.70 7.95
CA THR A 23 1.40 9.20 6.76
C THR A 23 1.89 9.93 5.52
N ALA A 24 2.24 9.18 4.47
CA ALA A 24 2.66 9.77 3.20
C ALA A 24 1.57 10.68 2.60
N PRO A 25 1.92 11.84 2.03
CA PRO A 25 0.95 12.74 1.44
C PRO A 25 0.26 12.07 0.24
N VAL A 26 -1.07 12.11 0.22
CA VAL A 26 -1.89 11.59 -0.87
C VAL A 26 -2.53 12.72 -1.69
N PRO A 27 -2.74 12.53 -3.00
CA PRO A 27 -3.45 13.51 -3.82
C PRO A 27 -4.88 13.74 -3.31
N GLN A 28 -5.35 14.98 -3.36
CA GLN A 28 -6.70 15.35 -2.90
C GLN A 28 -7.82 14.54 -3.57
N THR A 29 -7.63 14.14 -4.83
CA THR A 29 -8.59 13.28 -5.56
C THR A 29 -8.79 11.94 -4.86
N ILE A 30 -7.72 11.36 -4.33
CA ILE A 30 -7.76 10.08 -3.60
C ILE A 30 -8.41 10.30 -2.23
N THR A 31 -8.05 11.36 -1.52
CA THR A 31 -8.68 11.71 -0.23
C THR A 31 -10.19 11.87 -0.39
N LYS A 32 -10.64 12.60 -1.42
CA LYS A 32 -12.07 12.79 -1.72
C LYS A 32 -12.76 11.47 -2.05
N LEU A 33 -12.13 10.59 -2.82
CA LEU A 33 -12.65 9.25 -3.14
C LEU A 33 -12.95 8.45 -1.87
N PHE A 34 -12.03 8.44 -0.90
CA PHE A 34 -12.22 7.74 0.37
C PHE A 34 -13.26 8.42 1.27
N GLN A 35 -13.44 9.73 1.17
CA GLN A 35 -14.47 10.48 1.93
C GLN A 35 -15.88 10.36 1.34
N SER A 36 -16.01 10.20 0.02
CA SER A 36 -17.32 10.20 -0.67
C SER A 36 -17.85 8.81 -1.02
N GLY A 37 -17.02 7.76 -0.90
CA GLY A 37 -17.39 6.40 -1.28
C GLY A 37 -18.16 5.65 -0.19
N ASN A 38 -18.85 4.58 -0.59
CA ASN A 38 -19.51 3.64 0.31
C ASN A 38 -18.54 2.48 0.62
N TRP A 39 -17.64 2.68 1.58
CA TRP A 39 -16.64 1.69 1.98
C TRP A 39 -17.08 0.95 3.24
N THR A 40 -16.78 -0.35 3.33
CA THR A 40 -16.98 -1.15 4.54
C THR A 40 -15.64 -1.66 5.06
N MET A 41 -15.61 -2.25 6.25
CA MET A 41 -14.39 -2.89 6.78
C MET A 41 -13.93 -4.04 5.89
N GLU A 42 -14.85 -4.78 5.27
CA GLU A 42 -14.53 -5.90 4.38
C GLU A 42 -14.09 -5.43 2.99
N ASN A 43 -14.55 -4.26 2.55
CA ASN A 43 -14.16 -3.67 1.28
C ASN A 43 -13.83 -2.17 1.46
N PRO A 44 -12.68 -1.86 2.09
CA PRO A 44 -12.32 -0.49 2.48
C PRO A 44 -11.79 0.34 1.31
N SER A 45 -11.67 -0.24 0.12
CA SER A 45 -11.12 0.42 -1.06
C SER A 45 -11.73 -0.12 -2.37
N PRO A 46 -11.55 0.60 -3.49
CA PRO A 46 -11.92 0.10 -4.82
C PRO A 46 -11.22 -1.21 -5.16
N ALA A 47 -11.96 -2.18 -5.71
CA ALA A 47 -11.40 -3.45 -6.16
C ALA A 47 -10.67 -3.29 -7.51
N CYS A 48 -9.57 -4.03 -7.68
CA CYS A 48 -8.95 -4.20 -8.99
C CYS A 48 -9.75 -5.18 -9.84
N GLN A 49 -9.80 -4.94 -11.14
CA GLN A 49 -10.34 -5.92 -12.08
C GLN A 49 -9.25 -6.95 -12.38
N CYS A 50 -9.45 -8.17 -11.90
CA CYS A 50 -8.55 -9.30 -12.15
C CYS A 50 -8.84 -10.00 -13.49
N SER A 51 -7.95 -10.91 -13.88
CA SER A 51 -8.20 -11.81 -15.02
C SER A 51 -9.40 -12.72 -14.70
N SER A 52 -10.18 -13.07 -15.72
CA SER A 52 -11.27 -14.04 -15.62
C SER A 52 -11.34 -14.87 -16.91
N ASP A 53 -12.19 -15.89 -16.95
CA ASP A 53 -12.36 -16.71 -18.17
C ASP A 53 -12.77 -15.88 -19.38
N LYS A 54 -13.48 -14.76 -19.14
CA LYS A 54 -13.92 -13.80 -20.16
C LYS A 54 -12.86 -12.75 -20.51
N ILE A 55 -11.90 -12.51 -19.62
CA ILE A 55 -10.90 -11.44 -19.74
C ILE A 55 -9.53 -12.02 -19.38
N LYS A 56 -8.78 -12.46 -20.39
CA LYS A 56 -7.42 -13.00 -20.22
C LYS A 56 -6.42 -11.85 -20.25
N LYS A 57 -5.87 -11.50 -19.08
CA LYS A 57 -4.83 -10.47 -18.95
C LYS A 57 -3.78 -10.89 -17.93
N MET A 58 -2.53 -10.51 -18.18
CA MET A 58 -1.42 -10.85 -17.29
C MET A 58 -1.37 -9.96 -16.04
N LEU A 59 -1.83 -8.71 -16.14
CA LEU A 59 -1.85 -7.77 -15.02
C LEU A 59 -3.28 -7.32 -14.70
N PRO A 60 -3.63 -7.16 -13.41
CA PRO A 60 -4.90 -6.58 -13.03
C PRO A 60 -4.97 -5.11 -13.46
N VAL A 61 -6.19 -4.63 -13.68
CA VAL A 61 -6.43 -3.21 -13.93
C VAL A 61 -6.98 -2.62 -12.65
N CYS A 62 -6.22 -1.73 -12.02
CA CYS A 62 -6.57 -1.14 -10.73
C CYS A 62 -7.01 0.31 -10.91
N PRO A 63 -8.18 0.71 -10.39
CA PRO A 63 -8.58 2.11 -10.35
C PRO A 63 -7.75 2.89 -9.32
N LEU A 64 -7.88 4.22 -9.37
CA LEU A 64 -7.27 5.12 -8.39
C LEU A 64 -7.74 4.76 -6.96
N GLY A 65 -6.81 4.70 -6.01
CA GLY A 65 -7.10 4.37 -4.61
C GLY A 65 -7.30 2.88 -4.33
N ALA A 66 -7.14 2.00 -5.32
CA ALA A 66 -7.15 0.55 -5.06
C ALA A 66 -6.03 0.18 -4.08
N GLY A 67 -6.37 -0.56 -3.03
CA GLY A 67 -5.44 -0.95 -1.96
C GLY A 67 -5.47 -0.06 -0.72
N GLY A 68 -6.29 1.01 -0.71
CA GLY A 68 -6.48 1.86 0.47
C GLY A 68 -5.57 3.08 0.51
N LEU A 69 -5.69 3.85 1.60
CA LEU A 69 -4.76 4.92 1.92
C LEU A 69 -3.43 4.31 2.41
N PRO A 70 -2.29 4.96 2.16
CA PRO A 70 -1.02 4.48 2.65
C PRO A 70 -1.05 4.44 4.19
N PRO A 71 -0.56 3.36 4.82
CA PRO A 71 -0.42 3.31 6.27
C PRO A 71 0.64 4.33 6.74
N PRO A 72 0.65 4.68 8.03
CA PRO A 72 1.75 5.42 8.64
C PRO A 72 3.08 4.72 8.43
N GLN A 73 4.13 5.49 8.16
CA GLN A 73 5.47 5.03 7.85
C GLN A 73 6.51 5.75 8.71
N GLU A 74 7.65 5.10 8.92
CA GLU A 74 8.85 5.66 9.53
C GLU A 74 10.07 5.27 8.68
N GLU A 75 11.06 6.17 8.54
CA GLU A 75 12.30 5.86 7.82
C GLU A 75 13.25 5.13 8.76
N HIS A 76 13.60 3.90 8.41
CA HIS A 76 14.58 3.13 9.15
C HIS A 76 15.99 3.57 8.76
N VAL A 77 16.94 3.51 9.70
CA VAL A 77 18.35 3.92 9.53
C VAL A 77 19.04 3.26 8.33
N SER A 78 18.57 2.09 7.91
CA SER A 78 19.05 1.37 6.72
C SER A 78 18.51 1.91 5.38
N GLY A 79 17.70 2.97 5.39
CA GLY A 79 17.06 3.56 4.19
C GLY A 79 15.81 2.80 3.72
N HIS A 80 15.24 1.94 4.58
CA HIS A 80 13.99 1.23 4.31
C HIS A 80 12.82 1.89 5.04
N TYR A 81 11.63 1.90 4.46
CA TYR A 81 10.42 2.38 5.13
C TYR A 81 9.76 1.26 5.93
N CYS A 82 9.61 1.49 7.22
CA CYS A 82 8.77 0.70 8.10
C CYS A 82 7.32 1.19 7.97
N VAL A 83 6.37 0.26 7.90
CA VAL A 83 4.95 0.58 7.68
C VAL A 83 4.10 -0.06 8.78
N HIS A 84 3.25 0.73 9.42
CA HIS A 84 2.37 0.23 10.46
C HIS A 84 1.08 -0.31 9.82
N LEU A 85 1.02 -1.62 9.59
CA LEU A 85 -0.21 -2.29 9.18
C LEU A 85 -1.13 -2.49 10.39
N CYS A 86 -1.84 -1.45 10.80
CA CYS A 86 -3.03 -1.66 11.61
C CYS A 86 -4.15 -2.17 10.69
N CYS A 87 -4.95 -3.13 11.17
CA CYS A 87 -5.91 -3.92 10.38
C CYS A 87 -6.69 -3.06 9.37
N LEU A 88 -6.47 -3.34 8.08
CA LEU A 88 -7.42 -3.04 7.00
C LEU A 88 -8.67 -3.90 7.16
#